data_AF-A0A0R2QWX4-F1
#
_entry.id   AF-A0A0R2QWX4-F1
#
_cell.length_a   1.000
_cell.length_b   1.000
_cell.length_c   1.000
_cell.angle_alpha   90.00
_cell.angle_beta   90.00
_cell.angle_gamma   90.00
#
_symmetry.space_group_name_H-M   'P 1'
#
loop_
_entity.id
_entity.type
_entity.pdbx_description
1 polymer ?
#
loop_
_entity_poly.entity_id
_entity_poly.type
_entity_poly.pdbx_seq_one_letter_code
_entity_poly.pdbx_strand_id
1 'polypeptide(L)' 'MIARFKERAAAVKRRPLPPVAGEERQMFLQQAQSDFQDFAMISDSEASMEDGILVLRIDLRPPDART' A
#
# COMPACT_ATOMS: atom_id res chain seq x y z
N MET A 1 -7.21 -4.45 12.32
CA MET A 1 -7.55 -4.59 10.89
C MET A 1 -6.55 -3.91 9.95
N ILE A 2 -6.00 -2.73 10.28
CA ILE A 2 -4.99 -2.04 9.46
C ILE A 2 -3.60 -2.73 9.50
N ALA A 3 -3.21 -3.31 10.65
CA ALA A 3 -1.88 -3.92 10.84
C ALA A 3 -1.47 -4.92 9.74
N ARG A 4 -2.41 -5.75 9.25
CA ARG A 4 -2.14 -6.70 8.16
C ARG A 4 -1.66 -6.01 6.88
N PHE A 5 -2.12 -4.79 6.58
CA PHE A 5 -1.71 -4.06 5.38
C PHE A 5 -0.29 -3.52 5.50
N LYS A 6 0.13 -3.12 6.71
CA LYS A 6 1.53 -2.79 7.00
C LYS A 6 2.46 -4.00 6.78
N GLU A 7 2.04 -5.18 7.25
CA GLU A 7 2.77 -6.43 7.02
C GLU A 7 2.84 -6.79 5.52
N ARG A 8 1.74 -6.61 4.78
CA ARG A 8 1.70 -6.87 3.33
C ARG A 8 2.60 -5.90 2.55
N ALA A 9 2.59 -4.61 2.88
CA ALA A 9 3.51 -3.63 2.28
C ALA A 9 4.99 -4.01 2.54
N ALA A 10 5.31 -4.46 3.75
CA ALA A 10 6.64 -4.97 4.08
C ALA A 10 6.98 -6.26 3.32
N ALA A 11 6.03 -7.15 3.12
CA ALA A 11 6.22 -8.39 2.37
C ALA A 11 6.50 -8.14 0.88
N VAL A 12 5.83 -7.16 0.25
CA VAL A 12 6.11 -6.78 -1.16
C VAL A 12 7.55 -6.33 -1.33
N LYS A 13 8.08 -5.52 -0.40
CA LYS A 13 9.49 -5.08 -0.41
C LYS A 13 10.49 -6.22 -0.23
N ARG A 14 10.12 -7.29 0.47
CA ARG A 14 10.99 -8.45 0.74
C ARG A 14 10.89 -9.53 -0.33
N ARG A 15 9.87 -9.49 -1.19
CA ARG A 15 9.64 -10.50 -2.22
C ARG A 15 10.80 -10.48 -3.24
N PRO A 16 11.52 -11.60 -3.46
CA PRO A 16 12.51 -11.66 -4.52
C PRO A 16 11.81 -11.53 -5.88
N LEU A 17 12.46 -10.84 -6.82
CA LEU A 17 11.98 -10.75 -8.19
C LEU A 17 12.14 -12.14 -8.86
N PRO A 18 11.11 -12.66 -9.58
CA PRO A 18 11.27 -13.89 -10.35
C PRO A 18 12.43 -13.77 -11.36
N PRO A 19 13.07 -14.88 -11.74
CA PRO A 19 14.18 -14.88 -12.70
C PRO A 19 13.69 -14.68 -14.14
N VAL A 20 13.12 -13.50 -14.41
CA VAL A 20 12.55 -13.07 -15.71
C VAL A 20 13.34 -11.89 -16.27
N ALA A 21 13.34 -11.72 -17.59
CA ALA A 21 14.09 -10.69 -18.29
C ALA A 21 13.19 -9.79 -19.16
N GLY A 22 13.77 -8.71 -19.70
CA GLY A 22 13.09 -7.84 -20.66
C GLY A 22 11.78 -7.25 -20.15
N GLU A 23 10.74 -7.31 -20.99
CA GLU A 23 9.41 -6.75 -20.73
C GLU A 23 8.71 -7.42 -19.53
N GLU A 24 8.82 -8.74 -19.41
CA GLU A 24 8.21 -9.48 -18.31
C GLU A 24 8.75 -9.01 -16.95
N ARG A 25 10.07 -8.74 -16.88
CA ARG A 25 10.70 -8.17 -15.68
C ARG A 25 10.08 -6.83 -15.30
N GLN A 26 9.80 -5.98 -16.28
CA GLN A 26 9.18 -4.67 -16.04
C GLN A 26 7.75 -4.82 -15.53
N MET A 27 6.98 -5.77 -16.08
CA MET A 27 5.61 -6.05 -15.61
C MET A 27 5.60 -6.45 -14.13
N PHE A 28 6.52 -7.33 -13.70
CA PHE A 28 6.62 -7.71 -12.29
C PHE A 28 7.02 -6.55 -11.37
N LEU A 29 7.87 -5.64 -11.84
CA LEU A 29 8.24 -4.44 -11.09
C LEU A 29 7.07 -3.47 -10.96
N GLN A 30 6.34 -3.21 -12.05
CA GLN A 30 5.15 -2.36 -12.03
C GLN A 30 4.08 -2.95 -11.12
N GLN A 31 3.82 -4.25 -11.21
CA GLN A 31 2.89 -4.93 -10.31
C GLN A 31 3.33 -4.78 -8.84
N ALA A 32 4.62 -5.00 -8.54
CA ALA A 32 5.13 -4.84 -7.18
C ALA A 32 4.98 -3.39 -6.67
N GLN A 33 5.15 -2.40 -7.55
CA GLN A 33 4.98 -0.99 -7.21
C GLN A 33 3.52 -0.67 -6.87
N SER A 34 2.58 -1.10 -7.71
CA SER A 34 1.14 -0.92 -7.46
C SER A 34 0.71 -1.65 -6.18
N ASP A 35 1.09 -2.92 -6.01
CA ASP A 35 0.79 -3.71 -4.81
C ASP A 35 1.32 -2.99 -3.55
N PHE A 36 2.55 -2.48 -3.60
CA PHE A 36 3.13 -1.75 -2.48
C PHE A 36 2.36 -0.48 -2.17
N GLN A 37 2.02 0.30 -3.19
CA GLN A 37 1.28 1.56 -3.04
C GLN A 37 -0.09 1.32 -2.40
N ASP A 38 -0.85 0.34 -2.87
CA ASP A 38 -2.17 0.01 -2.35
C ASP A 38 -2.11 -0.38 -0.87
N PHE A 39 -1.18 -1.28 -0.52
CA PHE A 39 -1.00 -1.67 0.88
C PHE A 39 -0.50 -0.53 1.76
N ALA A 40 0.40 0.31 1.24
CA ALA A 40 0.92 1.46 1.97
C ALA A 40 -0.18 2.49 2.27
N MET A 41 -1.00 2.83 1.27
CA MET A 41 -2.12 3.76 1.40
C MET A 41 -3.12 3.32 2.48
N ILE A 42 -3.55 2.05 2.44
CA ILE A 42 -4.46 1.52 3.45
C ILE A 42 -3.78 1.44 4.82
N SER A 43 -2.48 1.12 4.86
CA SER A 43 -1.75 1.01 6.13
C SER A 43 -1.61 2.35 6.86
N ASP A 44 -1.60 3.46 6.13
CA ASP A 44 -1.48 4.83 6.66
C ASP A 44 -2.84 5.50 6.90
N SER A 45 -3.94 4.82 6.55
CA SER A 45 -5.28 5.35 6.77
C SER A 45 -5.67 5.37 8.24
N GLU A 46 -6.47 6.37 8.62
CA GLU A 46 -7.22 6.38 9.86
C GLU A 46 -8.52 5.59 9.68
N ALA A 47 -8.79 4.62 10.54
CA ALA A 47 -10.03 3.84 10.49
C ALA A 47 -11.06 4.34 11.51
N SER A 48 -12.29 4.57 11.04
CA SER A 48 -13.48 4.75 11.87
C SER A 48 -14.59 3.77 11.46
N MET A 49 -15.50 3.46 12.39
CA MET A 49 -16.73 2.73 12.10
C MET A 49 -17.89 3.71 12.25
N GLU A 50 -18.63 3.95 11.17
CA GLU A 50 -19.70 4.94 11.09
C GLU A 50 -20.96 4.21 10.60
N ASP A 51 -21.99 4.08 11.44
CA ASP A 51 -23.25 3.40 11.13
C ASP A 51 -23.09 1.97 10.55
N GLY A 52 -22.08 1.23 11.02
CA GLY A 52 -21.76 -0.12 10.54
C GLY A 52 -20.91 -0.16 9.26
N ILE A 53 -20.45 0.99 8.78
CA ILE A 53 -19.57 1.14 7.63
C ILE A 53 -18.14 1.42 8.12
N LEU A 54 -17.17 0.66 7.62
CA LEU A 54 -15.76 0.97 7.81
C LEU A 54 -15.36 2.13 6.89
N VAL A 55 -14.93 3.23 7.48
CA VAL A 55 -14.34 4.37 6.77
C VAL A 55 -12.83 4.34 6.96
N LEU A 56 -12.09 4.41 5.86
CA LEU A 56 -10.63 4.54 5.84
C LEU A 56 -10.29 5.90 5.24
N ARG A 57 -9.79 6.81 6.08
CA ARG A 57 -9.45 8.18 5.68
C ARG A 57 -7.96 8.30 5.46
N ILE A 58 -7.57 8.78 4.29
CA ILE A 58 -6.16 9.01 3.94
C ILE A 58 -5.98 10.52 3.77
N ASP A 59 -5.10 11.10 4.57
CA ASP A 59 -4.78 12.52 4.46
C ASP A 59 -3.73 12.76 3.36
N LEU A 60 -4.17 13.32 2.24
CA LEU A 60 -3.31 13.65 1.10
C LEU A 60 -2.79 15.09 1.13
N ARG A 61 -3.09 15.86 2.18
CA ARG A 61 -2.53 17.21 2.32
C ARG A 61 -1.00 17.14 2.42
N PRO A 62 -0.28 18.15 1.92
CA PRO A 62 1.16 18.23 2.09
C PRO A 62 1.51 18.40 3.58
N PRO A 63 2.73 18.00 4.03
CA PRO A 63 3.06 17.93 5.45
C PRO A 63 2.88 19.23 6.24
N ASP A 64 3.11 20.37 5.60
CA ASP A 64 2.93 21.72 6.14
C ASP A 64 1.45 22.08 6.40
N ALA A 65 0.52 21.42 5.72
CA ALA A 65 -0.93 21.65 5.85
C ALA A 65 -1.66 20.64 6.78
N ARG A 66 -0.92 19.77 7.49
CA ARG A 66 -1.48 18.76 8.43
C ARG A 66 -1.58 19.24 9.88
N THR A 67 -1.20 20.49 10.14
CA THR A 67 -1.16 21.13 11.46
C THR A 67 -2.54 21.47 12.01
#